data_AF-A0A7Y4U004-F1
#
_entry.id   AF-A0A7Y4U004-F1
#
_cell.length_a   1.000
_cell.length_b   1.000
_cell.length_c   1.000
_cell.angle_alpha   90.00
_cell.angle_beta   90.00
_cell.angle_gamma   90.00
#
_symmetry.space_group_name_H-M   'P 1'
#
loop_
_entity.id
_entity.type
_entity.pdbx_description
1 polymer ?
#
loop_
_entity_poly.entity_id
_entity_poly.type
_entity_poly.pdbx_seq_one_letter_code
_entity_poly.pdbx_strand_id
1 'polypeptide(L)'
;MRKNLFSFFALALVISLASCGGKGGGFEGDVRKMANYRCELQKLMAMDQADEKTQKKVADLQKEMGEFADKMGKKYEDKKDDKAMEEKAEKIMDEVMEKCK
;
A
#
# COMPACT_ATOMS: atom_id res chain seq x y z
N MET A 1 -35.35 -14.28 37.47
CA MET A 1 -34.91 -13.09 38.23
C MET A 1 -33.42 -12.90 37.94
N ARG A 2 -32.88 -11.76 37.50
CA ARG A 2 -32.78 -10.38 38.07
C ARG A 2 -31.54 -10.26 38.99
N LYS A 3 -30.69 -9.23 38.76
CA LYS A 3 -29.27 -9.08 39.23
C LYS A 3 -28.33 -10.14 38.60
N ASN A 4 -27.00 -10.04 38.50
CA ASN A 4 -25.94 -8.99 38.65
C ASN A 4 -24.65 -9.55 37.96
N LEU A 5 -23.54 -8.85 37.64
CA LEU A 5 -23.08 -7.45 37.65
C LEU A 5 -21.89 -7.32 36.62
N PHE A 6 -21.14 -6.20 36.62
CA PHE A 6 -19.89 -5.91 35.88
C PHE A 6 -19.99 -5.96 34.34
N SER A 7 -20.13 -4.84 33.61
CA SER A 7 -19.42 -3.55 33.65
C SER A 7 -17.93 -3.65 33.33
N PHE A 8 -17.57 -3.34 32.08
CA PHE A 8 -16.37 -2.54 31.79
C PHE A 8 -16.66 -1.56 30.65
N PHE A 9 -16.04 -0.38 30.72
CA PHE A 9 -16.13 0.65 29.69
C PHE A 9 -15.40 0.21 28.41
N ALA A 10 -16.05 0.36 27.26
CA ALA A 10 -15.40 0.37 25.95
C ALA A 10 -16.04 1.43 25.05
N LEU A 11 -15.73 2.70 25.38
CA LEU A 11 -15.58 3.84 24.48
C LEU A 11 -16.56 3.98 23.30
N ALA A 12 -17.49 4.93 23.41
CA ALA A 12 -18.28 5.38 22.26
C ALA A 12 -17.37 6.05 21.22
N LEU A 13 -17.11 5.37 20.11
CA LEU A 13 -16.58 5.99 18.90
C LEU A 13 -17.67 5.99 17.83
N VAL A 14 -18.55 6.98 17.95
CA VAL A 14 -19.47 7.37 16.88
C VAL A 14 -18.62 7.92 15.74
N ILE A 15 -18.16 7.04 14.85
CA ILE A 15 -17.60 7.44 13.55
C ILE A 15 -18.77 7.93 12.72
N SER A 16 -19.09 9.21 12.89
CA SER A 16 -20.06 9.94 12.08
C SER A 16 -19.74 9.71 10.61
N LEU A 17 -20.67 9.09 9.87
CA LEU A 17 -20.58 8.88 8.42
C LEU A 17 -20.78 10.19 7.63
N ALA A 18 -20.37 11.31 8.21
CA ALA A 18 -20.50 12.67 7.71
C ALA A 18 -19.23 13.10 6.95
N SER A 19 -18.88 12.38 5.89
CA SER A 19 -18.24 13.00 4.71
C SER A 19 -18.33 12.12 3.46
N CYS A 20 -18.42 12.81 2.34
CA CYS A 20 -18.63 12.38 0.96
C CYS A 20 -17.84 11.13 0.51
N GLY A 21 -18.51 10.35 -0.35
CA GLY A 21 -18.02 9.10 -0.92
C GLY A 21 -16.73 9.17 -1.73
N GLY A 22 -16.07 8.01 -1.81
CA GLY A 22 -14.80 7.81 -2.52
C GLY A 22 -14.03 6.58 -2.04
N LYS A 23 -14.72 5.54 -1.55
CA LYS A 23 -14.10 4.39 -0.87
C LYS A 23 -13.57 3.33 -1.85
N GLY A 24 -12.66 3.75 -2.72
CA GLY A 24 -11.89 2.89 -3.63
C GLY A 24 -10.50 3.50 -3.84
N GLY A 25 -9.46 2.67 -3.93
CA GLY A 25 -8.08 3.14 -4.07
C GLY A 25 -7.90 4.03 -5.30
N GLY A 26 -7.58 5.31 -5.08
CA GLY A 26 -7.21 6.25 -6.13
C GLY A 26 -5.77 6.02 -6.61
N PHE A 27 -5.43 6.62 -7.75
CA PHE A 27 -4.11 6.51 -8.38
C PHE A 27 -2.95 6.74 -7.40
N GLU A 28 -3.02 7.81 -6.62
CA GLU A 28 -2.01 8.16 -5.61
C GLU A 28 -1.86 7.10 -4.50
N GLY A 29 -2.93 6.38 -4.16
CA GLY A 29 -2.90 5.28 -3.19
C GLY A 29 -2.25 4.02 -3.76
N ASP A 30 -2.55 3.70 -5.01
CA ASP A 30 -1.95 2.54 -5.69
C ASP A 30 -0.47 2.78 -6.00
N VAL A 31 -0.08 3.99 -6.44
CA VAL A 31 1.35 4.35 -6.58
C VAL A 31 2.06 4.29 -5.22
N ARG A 32 1.47 4.80 -4.13
CA ARG A 32 2.04 4.64 -2.78
C ARG A 32 2.23 3.17 -2.43
N LYS A 33 1.32 2.27 -2.81
CA LYS A 33 1.50 0.83 -2.60
C LYS A 33 2.69 0.28 -3.41
N MET A 34 2.80 0.65 -4.69
CA MET A 34 3.92 0.22 -5.54
C MET A 34 5.29 0.73 -5.05
N ALA A 35 5.33 1.96 -4.52
CA ALA A 35 6.51 2.53 -3.90
C ALA A 35 6.91 1.78 -2.62
N ASN A 36 5.94 1.43 -1.77
CA ASN A 36 6.20 0.61 -0.57
C ASN A 36 6.72 -0.78 -0.92
N TYR A 37 6.18 -1.44 -1.96
CA TYR A 37 6.72 -2.72 -2.43
C TYR A 37 8.17 -2.59 -2.94
N ARG A 38 8.51 -1.53 -3.71
CA ARG A 38 9.92 -1.28 -4.11
C ARG A 38 10.82 -1.05 -2.90
N CYS A 39 10.32 -0.36 -1.88
CA CYS A 39 11.04 -0.14 -0.64
C CYS A 39 11.29 -1.44 0.15
N GLU A 40 10.28 -2.31 0.27
CA GLU A 40 10.43 -3.62 0.90
C GLU A 40 11.41 -4.51 0.12
N LEU A 41 11.35 -4.47 -1.22
CA LEU A 41 12.30 -5.18 -2.08
C LEU A 41 13.73 -4.68 -1.86
N GLN A 42 13.96 -3.36 -1.80
CA GLN A 42 15.28 -2.80 -1.50
C GLN A 42 15.80 -3.28 -0.13
N LYS A 43 14.93 -3.34 0.89
CA LYS A 43 15.27 -3.82 2.24
C LYS A 43 15.58 -5.32 2.27
N LEU A 44 14.86 -6.13 1.50
CA LEU A 44 15.14 -7.57 1.35
C LEU A 44 16.42 -7.83 0.54
N MET A 45 16.70 -7.05 -0.50
CA MET A 45 17.93 -7.14 -1.29
C MET A 45 19.19 -6.70 -0.52
N ALA A 46 19.01 -5.94 0.57
CA ALA A 46 20.07 -5.58 1.53
C ALA A 46 20.27 -6.62 2.65
N MET A 47 19.43 -7.67 2.72
CA MET A 47 19.65 -8.84 3.60
C MET A 47 20.55 -9.87 2.90
N ASP A 48 20.96 -10.90 3.63
CA ASP A 48 21.77 -11.99 3.07
C ASP A 48 20.98 -12.77 1.99
N GLN A 49 21.46 -12.72 0.75
CA GLN A 49 20.85 -13.43 -0.37
C GLN A 49 21.20 -14.93 -0.38
N ALA A 50 22.06 -15.42 0.51
CA ALA A 50 22.27 -16.86 0.71
C ALA A 50 21.16 -17.53 1.54
N ASP A 51 20.34 -16.76 2.28
CA ASP A 51 19.20 -17.28 3.03
C ASP A 51 18.02 -17.60 2.09
N GLU A 52 17.66 -18.88 2.00
CA GLU A 52 16.52 -19.38 1.20
C GLU A 52 15.20 -18.66 1.56
N LYS A 53 15.01 -18.29 2.83
CA LYS A 53 13.82 -17.57 3.30
C LYS A 53 13.79 -16.12 2.81
N THR A 54 14.95 -15.49 2.64
CA THR A 54 15.10 -14.16 2.05
C THR A 54 14.92 -14.21 0.54
N GLN A 55 15.55 -15.17 -0.16
CA GLN A 55 15.31 -15.42 -1.59
C GLN A 55 13.81 -15.64 -1.90
N LYS A 56 13.14 -16.48 -1.09
CA LYS A 56 11.72 -16.75 -1.26
C LYS A 56 10.86 -15.51 -1.07
N LYS A 57 11.12 -14.69 -0.04
CA LYS A 57 10.42 -13.41 0.14
C LYS A 57 10.63 -12.47 -1.04
N VAL A 58 11.85 -12.38 -1.58
CA VAL A 58 12.15 -11.58 -2.78
C VAL A 58 11.32 -12.06 -3.97
N ALA A 59 11.24 -13.38 -4.20
CA ALA A 59 10.45 -13.96 -5.30
C ALA A 59 8.93 -13.75 -5.12
N ASP A 60 8.39 -14.01 -3.92
CA ASP A 60 6.98 -13.80 -3.60
C ASP A 60 6.58 -12.32 -3.74
N LEU A 61 7.43 -11.40 -3.27
CA LEU A 61 7.23 -9.94 -3.38
C LEU A 61 7.35 -9.45 -4.84
N GLN A 62 8.33 -9.91 -5.61
CA GLN A 62 8.46 -9.59 -7.04
C GLN A 62 7.23 -10.06 -7.83
N LYS A 63 6.65 -11.21 -7.47
CA LYS A 63 5.39 -11.69 -8.05
C LYS A 63 4.21 -10.78 -7.69
N GLU A 64 4.05 -10.40 -6.43
CA GLU A 64 3.01 -9.43 -6.02
C GLU A 64 3.17 -8.08 -6.73
N MET A 65 4.40 -7.60 -6.89
CA MET A 65 4.72 -6.39 -7.64
C MET A 65 4.33 -6.49 -9.11
N GLY A 66 4.64 -7.61 -9.78
CA GLY A 66 4.25 -7.86 -11.17
C GLY A 66 2.73 -7.91 -11.33
N GLU A 67 2.06 -8.72 -10.53
CA GLU A 67 0.59 -8.81 -10.52
C GLU A 67 -0.09 -7.46 -10.22
N PHE A 68 0.52 -6.61 -9.39
CA PHE A 68 -0.03 -5.30 -9.04
C PHE A 68 0.27 -4.24 -10.12
N ALA A 69 1.45 -4.29 -10.75
CA ALA A 69 1.78 -3.46 -11.91
C ALA A 69 0.86 -3.75 -13.10
N ASP A 70 0.57 -5.03 -13.37
CA ASP A 70 -0.42 -5.45 -14.38
C ASP A 70 -1.83 -4.89 -14.10
N LYS A 71 -2.24 -4.90 -12.83
CA LYS A 71 -3.53 -4.36 -12.38
C LYS A 71 -3.56 -2.83 -12.51
N MET A 72 -2.46 -2.14 -12.18
CA MET A 72 -2.31 -0.69 -12.41
C MET A 72 -2.35 -0.34 -13.90
N GLY A 73 -1.57 -1.02 -14.74
CA GLY A 73 -1.49 -0.77 -16.18
C GLY A 73 -2.86 -0.85 -16.85
N LYS A 74 -3.66 -1.87 -16.53
CA LYS A 74 -5.04 -2.05 -17.04
C LYS A 74 -6.05 -1.07 -16.42
N LYS A 75 -5.79 -0.53 -15.23
CA LYS A 75 -6.66 0.42 -14.51
C LYS A 75 -6.43 1.89 -14.94
N TYR A 76 -5.27 2.18 -15.53
CA TYR A 76 -4.83 3.52 -15.91
C TYR A 76 -4.31 3.59 -17.37
N GLU A 77 -4.68 2.62 -18.21
CA GLU A 77 -4.25 2.54 -19.62
C GLU A 77 -4.67 3.78 -20.43
N ASP A 78 -5.83 4.35 -20.08
CA ASP A 78 -6.39 5.59 -20.62
C ASP A 78 -5.61 6.85 -20.21
N LYS A 79 -4.63 6.73 -19.29
CA LYS A 79 -3.89 7.85 -18.67
C LYS A 79 -2.38 7.66 -18.68
N LYS A 80 -1.88 6.65 -19.41
CA LYS A 80 -0.44 6.39 -19.57
C LYS A 80 0.33 7.59 -20.15
N ASP A 81 -0.37 8.44 -20.93
CA ASP A 81 0.17 9.64 -21.57
C ASP A 81 -0.18 10.94 -20.79
N ASP A 82 -0.83 10.83 -19.62
CA ASP A 82 -1.17 11.97 -18.75
C ASP A 82 0.03 12.36 -17.88
N LYS A 83 0.79 13.35 -18.34
CA LYS A 83 1.95 13.92 -17.62
C LYS A 83 1.63 14.40 -16.21
N ALA A 84 0.40 14.83 -15.92
CA ALA A 84 0.02 15.24 -14.58
C ALA A 84 -0.20 14.04 -13.64
N MET A 85 -0.44 12.84 -14.18
CA MET A 85 -0.37 11.58 -13.42
C MET A 85 1.06 11.05 -13.33
N GLU A 86 1.86 11.17 -14.39
CA GLU A 86 3.30 10.83 -14.39
C GLU A 86 4.06 11.60 -13.31
N GLU A 87 4.02 12.93 -13.33
CA GLU A 87 4.64 13.81 -12.31
C GLU A 87 4.15 13.50 -10.89
N LYS A 88 2.87 13.14 -10.73
CA LYS A 88 2.32 12.76 -9.42
C LYS A 88 2.85 11.42 -8.97
N ALA A 89 3.02 10.47 -9.88
CA ALA A 89 3.57 9.17 -9.56
C ALA A 89 5.03 9.30 -9.14
N GLU A 90 5.86 10.03 -9.89
CA GLU A 90 7.26 10.31 -9.54
C GLU A 90 7.38 10.92 -8.14
N LYS A 91 6.68 12.03 -7.88
CA LYS A 91 6.72 12.72 -6.57
C LYS A 91 6.31 11.82 -5.40
N ILE A 92 5.36 10.90 -5.63
CA ILE A 92 4.93 9.92 -4.61
C ILE A 92 5.96 8.80 -4.43
N MET A 93 6.55 8.31 -5.53
CA MET A 93 7.59 7.28 -5.50
C MET A 93 8.81 7.82 -4.77
N ASP A 94 9.28 9.02 -5.09
CA ASP A 94 10.39 9.68 -4.42
C ASP A 94 10.11 9.90 -2.93
N GLU A 95 8.96 10.48 -2.56
CA GLU A 95 8.58 10.72 -1.15
C GLU A 95 8.60 9.45 -0.29
N VAL A 96 8.31 8.29 -0.87
CA VAL A 96 8.36 6.98 -0.19
C VAL A 96 9.77 6.34 -0.26
N MET A 97 10.48 6.45 -1.37
CA MET A 97 11.83 5.89 -1.54
C MET A 97 12.88 6.69 -0.77
N GLU A 98 12.71 7.99 -0.57
CA GLU A 98 13.54 8.79 0.35
C GLU A 98 13.39 8.32 1.79
N LYS A 99 12.16 7.99 2.22
CA LYS A 99 11.86 7.39 3.53
C LYS A 99 12.24 5.91 3.63
N CYS A 100 12.82 5.34 2.57
CA CYS A 100 13.29 3.96 2.55
C CYS A 100 14.79 3.82 2.79
N LYS A 101 15.55 4.91 2.60
CA LYS A 101 17.00 5.03 2.84
C LYS A 101 17.31 4.93 4.34
#